data_AF-A0A8S1TS29-F1
#
_entry.id   AF-A0A8S1TS29-F1
#
_cell.length_a   1.000
_cell.length_b   1.000
_cell.length_c   1.000
_cell.angle_alpha   90.00
_cell.angle_beta   90.00
_cell.angle_gamma   90.00
#
_symmetry.space_group_name_H-M   'P 1'
#
loop_
_entity.id
_entity.type
_entity.pdbx_description
1 polymer ?
#
loop_
_entity_poly.entity_id
_entity_poly.type
_entity_poly.pdbx_seq_one_letter_code
_entity_poly.pdbx_strand_id
1 'polypeptide(L)'
;MSNFDEENEIDLIEEDLPIYNEPILQLIQLENEIHYEFLDEIQFRHHSIQFEEEDNSRLFQVPRIQMGLSSPREKPQNIQKYLQKRTIPIQNQKFDPRLPHIKVTQLRNMNTCQEYFINEFGLLDSQKNTNSVDILIGRLFRQNKDIIPIDIVLPEDRVISRIHCKIVCNDYFRKGQKLDPLHAKVLQLIQMPSMIKFRISQFLEKPKIVQIQDLGSMCGTYLRIFKQKPCLLQKDQKFSVGSATWFNIVFNHTYNSELKQRDSEWFSIIKHLINLKQSQKHEIHMNDNQLLANIFEPLDSIKNLTVSDLYKKLSEYQIPILVVKLQGQGVDINKAINLFVGNCETDTTDFFVGRGAENNVKINSNTISRKQCRIKYSQKYPGWIINDGLEDRESANGTWISVQTAEQQEQKIESNLIQIQHNDEIKISDFILKMELFKGTKEGIGHTINKFLHD
;
A
#
# COMPACT_ATOMS: atom_id res chain seq x y z
N MET A 1 35.69 -64.45 17.48
CA MET A 1 34.75 -64.48 16.34
C MET A 1 33.38 -64.06 16.85
N SER A 2 33.07 -62.77 16.69
CA SER A 2 31.71 -62.20 16.54
C SER A 2 31.91 -60.70 16.37
N ASN A 3 31.72 -60.24 15.14
CA ASN A 3 32.00 -58.89 14.68
C ASN A 3 31.03 -57.87 15.30
N PHE A 4 31.60 -56.74 15.68
CA PHE A 4 30.94 -55.45 15.83
C PHE A 4 30.97 -54.78 14.47
N ASP A 5 29.80 -54.51 13.87
CA ASP A 5 29.58 -53.55 12.78
C ASP A 5 28.23 -52.89 13.14
N GLU A 6 28.23 -51.64 13.60
CA GLU A 6 27.98 -50.42 12.80
C GLU A 6 26.52 -50.28 12.33
N GLU A 7 25.81 -49.32 12.91
CA GLU A 7 24.93 -48.40 12.19
C GLU A 7 24.60 -47.22 13.12
N ASN A 8 25.39 -46.15 13.02
CA ASN A 8 25.06 -44.83 13.56
C ASN A 8 24.26 -44.09 12.49
N GLU A 9 22.93 -44.04 12.63
CA GLU A 9 22.11 -43.06 11.91
C GLU A 9 22.44 -41.66 12.46
N ILE A 10 23.23 -40.92 11.69
CA ILE A 10 23.45 -39.49 11.91
C ILE A 10 22.24 -38.78 11.31
N ASP A 11 21.32 -38.36 12.19
CA ASP A 11 20.29 -37.37 11.86
C ASP A 11 20.96 -36.05 11.45
N LEU A 12 21.17 -35.89 10.14
CA LEU A 12 21.50 -34.60 9.55
C LEU A 12 20.28 -33.70 9.68
N ILE A 13 20.26 -32.91 10.75
CA ILE A 13 19.43 -31.72 10.85
C ILE A 13 19.95 -30.75 9.78
N GLU A 14 19.36 -30.79 8.58
CA GLU A 14 19.51 -29.71 7.60
C GLU A 14 18.91 -28.45 8.22
N GLU A 15 19.77 -27.53 8.64
CA GLU A 15 19.35 -26.17 8.99
C GLU A 15 18.64 -25.58 7.76
N ASP A 16 17.34 -25.31 7.91
CA ASP A 16 16.52 -24.55 6.97
C ASP A 16 17.19 -23.17 6.76
N LEU A 17 18.04 -23.06 5.74
CA LEU A 17 18.46 -21.77 5.23
C LEU A 17 17.18 -21.03 4.82
N PRO A 18 16.86 -19.87 5.40
CA PRO A 18 15.75 -19.08 4.93
C PRO A 18 16.10 -18.64 3.52
N ILE A 19 15.51 -19.33 2.53
CA ILE A 19 15.43 -18.81 1.17
C ILE A 19 14.56 -17.56 1.29
N TYR A 20 15.21 -16.43 1.54
CA TYR A 20 14.65 -15.10 1.35
C TYR A 20 14.37 -14.96 -0.14
N ASN A 21 13.24 -15.50 -0.58
CA ASN A 21 12.57 -15.05 -1.79
C ASN A 21 11.98 -13.66 -1.47
N GLU A 22 12.85 -12.65 -1.29
CA GLU A 22 12.43 -11.32 -1.70
C GLU A 22 12.09 -11.45 -3.18
N PRO A 23 10.88 -11.10 -3.60
CA PRO A 23 10.57 -11.24 -4.99
C PRO A 23 11.42 -10.23 -5.76
N ILE A 24 12.23 -10.76 -6.69
CA ILE A 24 12.66 -10.05 -7.91
C ILE A 24 11.39 -9.76 -8.75
N LEU A 25 10.43 -9.02 -8.16
CA LEU A 25 9.23 -8.49 -8.80
C LEU A 25 9.29 -6.95 -8.87
N GLN A 26 10.32 -6.31 -8.30
CA GLN A 26 10.56 -4.89 -8.52
C GLN A 26 11.29 -4.59 -9.85
N LEU A 27 11.77 -5.62 -10.56
CA LEU A 27 12.35 -5.48 -11.91
C LEU A 27 11.35 -5.69 -13.06
N ILE A 28 10.20 -6.36 -12.80
CA ILE A 28 9.24 -6.73 -13.86
C ILE A 28 8.20 -5.61 -14.12
N GLN A 29 8.22 -4.51 -13.35
CA GLN A 29 7.43 -3.31 -13.70
C GLN A 29 8.16 -2.32 -14.62
N LEU A 30 9.35 -2.68 -15.15
CA LEU A 30 10.14 -1.83 -16.05
C LEU A 30 10.24 -2.33 -17.51
N GLU A 31 9.58 -3.42 -17.88
CA GLU A 31 9.56 -3.89 -19.27
C GLU A 31 8.13 -3.96 -19.81
N ASN A 32 7.67 -2.86 -20.41
CA ASN A 32 6.57 -2.84 -21.35
C ASN A 32 6.90 -1.89 -22.50
N GLU A 33 8.08 -2.07 -23.11
CA GLU A 33 8.37 -1.63 -24.48
C GLU A 33 9.25 -2.69 -25.16
N ILE A 34 8.70 -3.88 -25.37
CA ILE A 34 9.20 -4.77 -26.42
C ILE A 34 8.08 -4.93 -27.43
N HIS A 35 8.23 -4.17 -28.52
CA HIS A 35 7.43 -4.28 -29.73
C HIS A 35 7.51 -5.72 -30.26
N TYR A 36 6.38 -6.43 -30.21
CA TYR A 36 6.14 -7.55 -31.13
C TYR A 36 5.39 -7.02 -32.34
N GLU A 37 6.13 -6.72 -33.41
CA GLU A 37 5.61 -6.66 -34.76
C GLU A 37 5.22 -8.08 -35.20
N PHE A 38 3.95 -8.45 -35.03
CA PHE A 38 3.25 -9.37 -35.94
C PHE A 38 1.76 -9.43 -35.58
N LEU A 39 0.95 -8.61 -36.25
CA LEU A 39 -0.30 -8.97 -36.94
C LEU A 39 -1.01 -7.70 -37.38
N ASP A 40 -1.08 -7.59 -38.70
CA ASP A 40 -1.74 -6.56 -39.48
C ASP A 40 -3.28 -6.55 -39.32
N GLU A 41 -3.82 -5.36 -39.64
CA GLU A 41 -5.14 -5.11 -40.24
C GLU A 41 -6.41 -5.31 -39.39
N ILE A 42 -6.80 -4.29 -38.62
CA ILE A 42 -8.21 -3.85 -38.54
C ILE A 42 -8.30 -2.32 -38.56
N GLN A 43 -8.82 -1.78 -39.66
CA GLN A 43 -9.18 -0.37 -39.83
C GLN A 43 -10.37 0.00 -38.94
N PHE A 44 -10.19 0.91 -37.99
CA PHE A 44 -11.30 1.62 -37.35
C PHE A 44 -11.32 3.09 -37.81
N ARG A 45 -12.44 3.46 -38.45
CA ARG A 45 -12.78 4.82 -38.85
C ARG A 45 -13.03 5.69 -37.62
N HIS A 46 -12.23 6.74 -37.44
CA HIS A 46 -12.53 7.81 -36.49
C HIS A 46 -13.52 8.79 -37.11
N HIS A 47 -14.72 8.90 -36.51
CA HIS A 47 -15.57 10.08 -36.67
C HIS A 47 -15.14 11.12 -35.63
N SER A 48 -14.66 12.26 -36.12
CA SER A 48 -14.40 13.47 -35.36
C SER A 48 -15.72 14.11 -34.94
N ILE A 49 -15.92 14.30 -33.63
CA ILE A 49 -16.95 15.19 -33.08
C ILE A 49 -16.21 16.43 -32.58
N GLN A 50 -16.42 17.54 -33.29
CA GLN A 50 -16.04 18.87 -32.85
C GLN A 50 -17.03 19.34 -31.78
N PHE A 51 -16.54 19.80 -30.63
CA PHE A 51 -17.31 20.58 -29.69
C PHE A 51 -16.83 22.03 -29.78
N GLU A 52 -17.74 22.91 -30.20
CA GLU A 52 -17.60 24.35 -30.14
C GLU A 52 -17.81 24.82 -28.69
N GLU A 53 -16.84 25.56 -28.14
CA GLU A 53 -16.98 26.27 -26.87
C GLU A 53 -17.64 27.63 -27.14
N GLU A 54 -18.93 27.76 -26.78
CA GLU A 54 -19.61 29.06 -26.73
C GLU A 54 -19.48 29.70 -25.35
N ASP A 55 -19.04 30.96 -25.39
CA ASP A 55 -19.06 31.98 -24.35
C ASP A 55 -20.36 31.98 -23.52
N ASN A 56 -20.23 31.93 -22.20
CA ASN A 56 -21.32 32.30 -21.29
C ASN A 56 -20.81 33.11 -20.09
N SER A 57 -20.72 34.42 -20.29
CA SER A 57 -20.59 35.44 -19.26
C SER A 57 -21.97 35.97 -18.85
N ARG A 58 -22.66 35.34 -17.88
CA ARG A 58 -23.80 35.98 -17.19
C ARG A 58 -23.90 35.63 -15.70
N LEU A 59 -23.90 36.72 -14.93
CA LEU A 59 -24.30 36.92 -13.54
C LEU A 59 -25.35 35.94 -13.00
N PHE A 60 -25.04 35.29 -11.87
CA PHE A 60 -26.03 34.63 -11.01
C PHE A 60 -26.02 35.23 -9.61
N GLN A 61 -27.12 35.92 -9.26
CA GLN A 61 -27.56 36.04 -7.87
C GLN A 61 -28.20 34.71 -7.47
N VAL A 62 -27.68 34.07 -6.42
CA VAL A 62 -28.19 32.79 -5.91
C VAL A 62 -29.32 33.06 -4.90
N PRO A 63 -30.55 32.55 -5.11
CA PRO A 63 -31.58 32.58 -4.09
C PRO A 63 -31.24 31.61 -2.96
N ARG A 64 -31.48 32.01 -1.71
CA ARG A 64 -31.41 31.12 -0.53
C ARG A 64 -32.44 30.01 -0.65
N ILE A 65 -32.00 28.81 -1.00
CA ILE A 65 -32.78 27.58 -0.92
C ILE A 65 -32.78 27.10 0.54
N GLN A 66 -33.96 27.04 1.16
CA GLN A 66 -34.15 26.35 2.44
C GLN A 66 -33.92 24.85 2.22
N MET A 67 -32.87 24.30 2.83
CA MET A 67 -32.58 22.86 2.76
C MET A 67 -33.59 22.05 3.58
N GLY A 68 -34.51 21.39 2.88
CA GLY A 68 -35.24 20.24 3.39
C GLY A 68 -34.29 19.06 3.61
N LEU A 69 -34.15 18.65 4.87
CA LEU A 69 -33.37 17.49 5.31
C LEU A 69 -34.08 16.19 4.94
N SER A 70 -33.85 15.68 3.72
CA SER A 70 -33.98 14.25 3.42
C SER A 70 -33.42 13.95 2.02
N SER A 71 -32.10 13.97 1.87
CA SER A 71 -31.51 13.25 0.74
C SER A 71 -31.50 11.76 1.11
N PRO A 72 -32.02 10.87 0.25
CA PRO A 72 -31.78 9.45 0.41
C PRO A 72 -30.28 9.25 0.18
N ARG A 73 -29.52 9.03 1.26
CA ARG A 73 -28.17 8.48 1.14
C ARG A 73 -28.33 7.09 0.54
N GLU A 74 -28.24 6.98 -0.78
CA GLU A 74 -28.05 5.71 -1.45
C GLU A 74 -26.90 5.01 -0.73
N LYS A 75 -27.23 3.89 -0.08
CA LYS A 75 -26.21 3.06 0.55
C LYS A 75 -25.28 2.60 -0.57
N PRO A 76 -23.95 2.65 -0.41
CA PRO A 76 -23.02 2.17 -1.41
C PRO A 76 -23.47 0.78 -1.87
N GLN A 77 -23.82 0.63 -3.15
CA GLN A 77 -24.39 -0.61 -3.71
C GLN A 77 -23.50 -1.83 -3.41
N ASN A 78 -22.19 -1.60 -3.27
CA ASN A 78 -21.18 -2.63 -2.98
C ASN A 78 -21.30 -3.33 -1.62
N ILE A 79 -21.93 -2.76 -0.59
CA ILE A 79 -21.96 -3.42 0.73
C ILE A 79 -23.04 -4.51 0.80
N GLN A 80 -24.07 -4.44 -0.04
CA GLN A 80 -25.21 -5.36 0.02
C GLN A 80 -24.83 -6.82 -0.26
N LYS A 81 -23.81 -7.06 -1.10
CA LYS A 81 -23.29 -8.40 -1.41
C LYS A 81 -22.82 -9.15 -0.16
N TYR A 82 -22.37 -8.43 0.87
CA TYR A 82 -21.89 -9.01 2.12
C TYR A 82 -22.98 -9.31 3.14
N LEU A 83 -24.23 -8.92 2.87
CA LEU A 83 -25.37 -9.10 3.78
C LEU A 83 -26.25 -10.31 3.43
N GLN A 84 -25.87 -11.09 2.42
CA GLN A 84 -26.61 -12.29 2.04
C GLN A 84 -26.39 -13.40 3.07
N LYS A 85 -27.46 -13.77 3.78
CA LYS A 85 -27.44 -14.81 4.80
C LYS A 85 -27.07 -16.15 4.17
N ARG A 86 -26.15 -16.88 4.79
CA ARG A 86 -25.77 -18.20 4.32
C ARG A 86 -26.86 -19.23 4.66
N THR A 87 -26.97 -20.26 3.82
CA THR A 87 -27.86 -21.40 4.06
C THR A 87 -27.22 -22.45 4.96
N ILE A 88 -25.88 -22.54 5.01
CA ILE A 88 -25.13 -23.56 5.73
C ILE A 88 -24.16 -22.88 6.71
N PRO A 89 -24.21 -23.14 8.03
CA PRO A 89 -23.29 -22.55 9.00
C PRO A 89 -21.83 -22.97 8.73
N ILE A 90 -20.89 -22.03 8.88
CA ILE A 90 -19.46 -22.39 8.90
C ILE A 90 -19.18 -23.08 10.23
N GLN A 91 -18.81 -24.36 10.18
CA GLN A 91 -18.34 -25.11 11.34
C GLN A 91 -16.82 -25.19 11.28
N ASN A 92 -16.15 -24.22 11.90
CA ASN A 92 -14.70 -24.19 12.03
C ASN A 92 -14.34 -24.02 13.51
N GLN A 93 -14.22 -25.14 14.22
CA GLN A 93 -14.05 -25.17 15.70
C GLN A 93 -12.73 -25.82 16.14
N LYS A 94 -12.02 -26.49 15.24
CA LYS A 94 -10.78 -27.19 15.59
C LYS A 94 -9.58 -26.49 14.96
N PHE A 95 -8.68 -26.02 15.83
CA PHE A 95 -7.38 -25.50 15.42
C PHE A 95 -6.34 -26.63 15.41
N ASP A 96 -5.58 -26.74 14.32
CA ASP A 96 -4.38 -27.58 14.25
C ASP A 96 -3.19 -26.70 13.86
N PRO A 97 -2.24 -26.43 14.78
CA PRO A 97 -1.11 -25.55 14.51
C PRO A 97 -0.11 -26.13 13.49
N ARG A 98 -0.22 -27.43 13.16
CA ARG A 98 0.64 -28.09 12.16
C ARG A 98 0.21 -27.76 10.73
N LEU A 99 -1.03 -27.32 10.53
CA LEU A 99 -1.55 -26.94 9.22
C LEU A 99 -1.25 -25.46 8.92
N PRO A 100 -1.23 -25.06 7.63
CA PRO A 100 -1.11 -23.65 7.28
C PRO A 100 -2.23 -22.82 7.94
N HIS A 101 -1.85 -21.73 8.58
CA HIS A 101 -2.78 -20.85 9.29
C HIS A 101 -2.26 -19.42 9.31
N ILE A 102 -3.15 -18.47 9.60
CA ILE A 102 -2.82 -17.06 9.83
C ILE A 102 -3.26 -16.73 11.25
N LYS A 103 -2.34 -16.23 12.06
CA LYS A 103 -2.65 -15.64 13.36
C LYS A 103 -2.79 -14.13 13.20
N VAL A 104 -3.91 -13.59 13.69
CA VAL A 104 -4.15 -12.15 13.76
C VAL A 104 -4.22 -11.75 15.22
N THR A 105 -3.31 -10.88 15.64
CA THR A 105 -3.26 -10.37 17.01
C THR A 105 -3.77 -8.94 17.03
N GLN A 106 -4.91 -8.70 17.66
CA GLN A 106 -5.47 -7.38 17.85
C GLN A 106 -4.88 -6.71 19.09
N LEU A 107 -4.30 -5.54 18.89
CA LEU A 107 -3.67 -4.70 19.90
C LEU A 107 -4.43 -3.37 20.02
N ARG A 108 -4.66 -2.92 21.25
CA ARG A 108 -5.13 -1.57 21.58
C ARG A 108 -4.42 -1.09 22.84
N ASN A 109 -3.76 0.07 22.77
CA ASN A 109 -3.06 0.69 23.91
C ASN A 109 -2.21 -0.30 24.74
N MET A 110 -1.59 -1.29 24.08
CA MET A 110 -0.77 -2.38 24.65
C MET A 110 -1.43 -3.32 25.69
N ASN A 111 -2.68 -3.09 26.10
CA ASN A 111 -3.28 -3.81 27.24
C ASN A 111 -4.31 -4.89 26.88
N THR A 112 -4.95 -4.80 25.71
CA THR A 112 -5.87 -5.85 25.24
C THR A 112 -5.24 -6.56 24.05
N CYS A 113 -5.03 -7.86 24.21
CA CYS A 113 -4.54 -8.76 23.18
C CYS A 113 -5.64 -9.79 22.91
N GLN A 114 -6.31 -9.69 21.76
CA GLN A 114 -7.22 -10.73 21.29
C GLN A 114 -6.57 -11.41 20.08
N GLU A 115 -6.52 -12.74 20.11
CA GLU A 115 -5.93 -13.54 19.04
C GLU A 115 -7.02 -14.22 18.22
N TYR A 116 -6.82 -14.26 16.92
CA TYR A 116 -7.70 -14.87 15.95
C TYR A 116 -6.90 -15.81 15.06
N PHE A 117 -7.46 -16.95 14.72
CA PHE A 117 -6.81 -17.95 13.87
C PHE A 117 -7.64 -18.19 12.62
N ILE A 118 -7.05 -17.96 11.45
CA ILE A 118 -7.69 -18.18 10.15
C ILE A 118 -7.02 -19.39 9.50
N ASN A 119 -7.81 -20.34 9.03
CA ASN A 119 -7.36 -21.52 8.29
C ASN A 119 -8.10 -21.62 6.94
N GLU A 120 -7.95 -22.75 6.24
CA GLU A 120 -8.60 -22.99 4.95
C GLU A 120 -10.13 -22.92 4.97
N PHE A 121 -10.75 -23.08 6.14
CA PHE A 121 -12.20 -23.01 6.34
C PHE A 121 -12.68 -21.62 6.81
N GLY A 122 -11.76 -20.65 6.95
CA GLY A 122 -12.03 -19.30 7.41
C GLY A 122 -11.56 -19.03 8.84
N LEU A 123 -12.17 -18.04 9.49
CA LEU A 123 -11.85 -17.70 10.89
C LEU A 123 -12.42 -18.76 11.85
N LEU A 124 -11.59 -19.24 12.79
CA LEU A 124 -11.98 -20.13 13.87
C LEU A 124 -13.03 -19.46 14.77
N ASP A 125 -14.09 -20.19 15.12
CA ASP A 125 -15.19 -19.71 15.97
C ASP A 125 -15.88 -18.42 15.46
N SER A 126 -15.83 -18.16 14.15
CA SER A 126 -16.48 -16.98 13.56
C SER A 126 -17.99 -17.00 13.75
N GLN A 127 -18.52 -15.89 14.27
CA GLN A 127 -19.97 -15.65 14.36
C GLN A 127 -20.58 -15.12 13.06
N LYS A 128 -19.76 -14.83 12.03
CA LYS A 128 -20.25 -14.47 10.69
C LYS A 128 -21.32 -15.48 10.29
N ASN A 129 -22.40 -15.03 9.66
CA ASN A 129 -23.50 -15.86 9.16
C ASN A 129 -23.92 -15.50 7.72
N THR A 130 -23.04 -14.81 7.00
CA THR A 130 -23.21 -14.46 5.59
C THR A 130 -22.37 -15.36 4.69
N ASN A 131 -22.63 -15.29 3.38
CA ASN A 131 -22.01 -16.15 2.35
C ASN A 131 -20.61 -15.70 1.89
N SER A 132 -20.10 -14.59 2.39
CA SER A 132 -18.78 -14.09 2.00
C SER A 132 -17.68 -15.00 2.52
N VAL A 133 -16.79 -15.44 1.61
CA VAL A 133 -15.62 -16.26 1.92
C VAL A 133 -14.52 -15.42 2.60
N ASP A 134 -14.41 -14.15 2.22
CA ASP A 134 -13.40 -13.21 2.74
C ASP A 134 -13.57 -13.00 4.26
N ILE A 135 -12.46 -12.76 4.97
CA ILE A 135 -12.50 -12.43 6.40
C ILE A 135 -12.84 -10.95 6.54
N LEU A 136 -14.06 -10.64 7.01
CA LEU A 136 -14.56 -9.28 7.12
C LEU A 136 -14.22 -8.69 8.50
N ILE A 137 -13.72 -7.46 8.50
CA ILE A 137 -13.34 -6.71 9.70
C ILE A 137 -14.20 -5.46 9.78
N GLY A 138 -14.71 -5.13 10.97
CA GLY A 138 -15.50 -3.93 11.19
C GLY A 138 -16.10 -3.89 12.58
N ARG A 139 -16.97 -2.91 12.83
CA ARG A 139 -17.69 -2.82 14.11
C ARG A 139 -19.02 -3.56 14.08
N LEU A 140 -19.53 -3.92 15.27
CA LEU A 140 -20.77 -4.68 15.43
C LEU A 140 -21.96 -4.06 14.67
N PHE A 141 -22.66 -4.90 13.88
CA PHE A 141 -23.82 -4.52 13.08
C PHE A 141 -25.12 -4.64 13.90
N ARG A 142 -25.52 -3.59 14.62
CA ARG A 142 -26.71 -3.63 15.52
C ARG A 142 -28.08 -3.65 14.83
N GLN A 143 -28.18 -3.41 13.51
CA GLN A 143 -29.47 -3.15 12.87
C GLN A 143 -30.31 -4.40 12.56
N ASN A 144 -29.70 -5.56 12.33
CA ASN A 144 -30.39 -6.82 12.09
C ASN A 144 -29.76 -7.90 12.95
N LYS A 145 -30.43 -8.32 14.03
CA LYS A 145 -29.92 -9.37 14.93
C LYS A 145 -29.67 -10.70 14.19
N ASP A 146 -30.32 -10.91 13.05
CA ASP A 146 -30.24 -12.15 12.29
C ASP A 146 -29.09 -12.21 11.28
N ILE A 147 -28.42 -11.09 10.99
CA ILE A 147 -27.36 -11.02 9.97
C ILE A 147 -26.08 -10.44 10.59
N ILE A 148 -25.06 -11.27 10.69
CA ILE A 148 -23.74 -10.96 11.23
C ILE A 148 -22.74 -11.14 10.09
N PRO A 149 -22.31 -10.07 9.41
CA PRO A 149 -21.37 -10.21 8.29
C PRO A 149 -19.91 -10.25 8.74
N ILE A 150 -19.59 -9.85 9.97
CA ILE A 150 -18.22 -9.60 10.41
C ILE A 150 -17.62 -10.83 11.09
N ASP A 151 -16.37 -11.14 10.73
CA ASP A 151 -15.55 -12.16 11.37
C ASP A 151 -14.79 -11.57 12.57
N ILE A 152 -14.03 -10.49 12.35
CA ILE A 152 -13.25 -9.80 13.39
C ILE A 152 -13.98 -8.52 13.79
N VAL A 153 -14.62 -8.55 14.96
CA VAL A 153 -15.41 -7.43 15.47
C VAL A 153 -14.54 -6.50 16.30
N LEU A 154 -14.33 -5.29 15.79
CA LEU A 154 -13.70 -4.20 16.52
C LEU A 154 -14.72 -3.53 17.46
N PRO A 155 -14.27 -3.01 18.63
CA PRO A 155 -15.10 -2.24 19.54
C PRO A 155 -15.87 -1.10 18.87
N GLU A 156 -16.96 -0.67 19.50
CA GLU A 156 -17.90 0.30 18.94
C GLU A 156 -17.36 1.74 18.90
N ASP A 157 -16.43 1.98 18.00
CA ASP A 157 -16.09 3.33 17.56
C ASP A 157 -16.89 3.67 16.30
N ARG A 158 -17.58 4.82 16.32
CA ARG A 158 -18.39 5.28 15.19
C ARG A 158 -17.55 5.63 13.96
N VAL A 159 -16.25 5.90 14.12
CA VAL A 159 -15.34 6.17 13.00
C VAL A 159 -15.04 4.91 12.19
N ILE A 160 -15.13 3.73 12.81
CA ILE A 160 -14.94 2.43 12.17
C ILE A 160 -16.21 2.08 11.37
N SER A 161 -16.04 1.66 10.12
CA SER A 161 -17.17 1.24 9.31
C SER A 161 -17.75 -0.09 9.82
N ARG A 162 -19.04 -0.31 9.57
CA ARG A 162 -19.69 -1.57 9.99
C ARG A 162 -19.06 -2.78 9.29
N ILE A 163 -18.80 -2.65 8.00
CA ILE A 163 -17.88 -3.49 7.23
C ILE A 163 -16.79 -2.55 6.74
N HIS A 164 -15.57 -2.71 7.25
CA HIS A 164 -14.49 -1.74 7.10
C HIS A 164 -13.50 -2.16 6.02
N CYS A 165 -12.94 -3.34 6.18
CA CYS A 165 -12.03 -3.94 5.22
C CYS A 165 -12.24 -5.46 5.21
N LYS A 166 -11.55 -6.13 4.29
CA LYS A 166 -11.54 -7.58 4.21
C LYS A 166 -10.15 -8.12 3.96
N ILE A 167 -9.90 -9.34 4.45
CA ILE A 167 -8.72 -10.13 4.13
C ILE A 167 -9.14 -11.25 3.18
N VAL A 168 -8.43 -11.35 2.06
CA VAL A 168 -8.63 -12.38 1.02
C VAL A 168 -7.54 -13.44 1.17
N CYS A 169 -7.96 -14.69 1.42
CA CYS A 169 -7.06 -15.80 1.75
C CYS A 169 -7.06 -16.94 0.71
N ASN A 170 -7.82 -16.80 -0.39
CA ASN A 170 -8.17 -17.91 -1.28
C ASN A 170 -6.95 -18.68 -1.83
N ASP A 171 -5.86 -17.98 -2.16
CA ASP A 171 -4.65 -18.61 -2.68
C ASP A 171 -3.64 -19.02 -1.61
N TYR A 172 -3.77 -18.52 -0.38
CA TYR A 172 -2.83 -18.83 0.70
C TYR A 172 -2.96 -20.28 1.18
N PHE A 173 -4.19 -20.76 1.33
CA PHE A 173 -4.48 -22.09 1.88
C PHE A 173 -4.57 -23.20 0.82
N ARG A 174 -4.23 -22.93 -0.43
CA ARG A 174 -4.35 -23.93 -1.49
C ARG A 174 -3.49 -25.17 -1.18
N LYS A 175 -4.09 -26.35 -1.36
CA LYS A 175 -3.44 -27.67 -1.15
C LYS A 175 -2.55 -28.06 -2.32
N GLY A 176 -2.96 -27.71 -3.53
CA GLY A 176 -2.23 -28.02 -4.77
C GLY A 176 -1.37 -26.87 -5.27
N GLN A 177 -0.36 -27.22 -6.06
CA GLN A 177 0.43 -26.28 -6.83
C GLN A 177 -0.40 -25.75 -8.01
N LYS A 178 -0.35 -24.43 -8.25
CA LYS A 178 -0.96 -23.79 -9.43
C LYS A 178 0.15 -23.28 -10.34
N LEU A 179 0.38 -24.01 -11.42
CA LEU A 179 1.26 -23.58 -12.51
C LEU A 179 0.47 -22.91 -13.62
N ASP A 180 1.13 -22.04 -14.36
CA ASP A 180 0.62 -21.65 -15.67
C ASP A 180 0.52 -22.88 -16.59
N PRO A 181 -0.55 -23.05 -17.37
CA PRO A 181 -0.71 -24.20 -18.27
C PRO A 181 0.46 -24.38 -19.24
N LEU A 182 1.07 -23.28 -19.71
CA LEU A 182 2.24 -23.34 -20.59
C LEU A 182 3.46 -23.88 -19.84
N HIS A 183 3.72 -23.37 -18.63
CA HIS A 183 4.82 -23.85 -17.79
C HIS A 183 4.67 -25.34 -17.45
N ALA A 184 3.46 -25.77 -17.10
CA ALA A 184 3.17 -27.18 -16.82
C ALA A 184 3.47 -28.06 -18.04
N LYS A 185 3.02 -27.65 -19.23
CA LYS A 185 3.26 -28.37 -20.48
C LYS A 185 4.76 -28.42 -20.83
N VAL A 186 5.48 -27.31 -20.68
CA VAL A 186 6.92 -27.26 -20.92
C VAL A 186 7.68 -28.20 -19.96
N LEU A 187 7.34 -28.21 -18.68
CA LEU A 187 7.95 -29.11 -17.68
C LEU A 187 7.70 -30.60 -17.99
N GLN A 188 6.55 -30.93 -18.56
CA GLN A 188 6.26 -32.30 -19.01
C GLN A 188 7.18 -32.70 -20.18
N LEU A 189 7.40 -31.81 -21.14
CA LEU A 189 8.17 -32.09 -22.36
C LEU A 189 9.69 -32.12 -22.15
N ILE A 190 10.22 -31.34 -21.20
CA ILE A 190 11.67 -31.31 -20.94
C ILE A 190 12.12 -32.64 -20.35
N GLN A 191 13.19 -33.22 -20.88
CA GLN A 191 13.82 -34.43 -20.31
C GLN A 191 14.79 -34.03 -19.19
N MET A 192 14.31 -34.06 -17.95
CA MET A 192 15.07 -33.73 -16.75
C MET A 192 14.69 -34.66 -15.59
N PRO A 193 15.60 -34.89 -14.62
CA PRO A 193 15.26 -35.56 -13.38
C PRO A 193 14.06 -34.92 -12.68
N SER A 194 13.16 -35.75 -12.18
CA SER A 194 11.92 -35.33 -11.49
C SER A 194 12.15 -34.32 -10.37
N MET A 195 13.23 -34.50 -9.62
CA MET A 195 13.61 -33.56 -8.55
C MET A 195 13.84 -32.15 -9.09
N ILE A 196 14.52 -32.02 -10.25
CA ILE A 196 14.79 -30.74 -10.87
C ILE A 196 13.49 -30.12 -11.39
N LYS A 197 12.63 -30.92 -12.06
CA LYS A 197 11.31 -30.46 -12.51
C LYS A 197 10.47 -29.94 -11.37
N PHE A 198 10.48 -30.62 -10.22
CA PHE A 198 9.77 -30.19 -9.02
C PHE A 198 10.34 -28.89 -8.45
N ARG A 199 11.66 -28.71 -8.42
CA ARG A 199 12.27 -27.43 -7.99
C ARG A 199 11.91 -26.28 -8.94
N ILE A 200 11.95 -26.53 -10.25
CA ILE A 200 11.52 -25.54 -11.24
C ILE A 200 10.03 -25.25 -11.08
N SER A 201 9.19 -26.26 -10.84
CA SER A 201 7.75 -26.04 -10.64
C SER A 201 7.49 -25.20 -9.38
N GLN A 202 8.19 -25.46 -8.28
CA GLN A 202 8.11 -24.64 -7.07
C GLN A 202 8.52 -23.18 -7.30
N PHE A 203 9.49 -22.95 -8.19
CA PHE A 203 9.90 -21.60 -8.59
C PHE A 203 8.86 -20.91 -9.49
N LEU A 204 8.27 -21.65 -10.43
CA LEU A 204 7.25 -21.15 -11.38
C LEU A 204 5.84 -21.06 -10.78
N GLU A 205 5.63 -21.65 -9.61
CA GLU A 205 4.35 -21.66 -8.92
C GLU A 205 3.94 -20.24 -8.52
N LYS A 206 2.69 -19.86 -8.83
CA LYS A 206 2.14 -18.56 -8.41
C LYS A 206 2.29 -18.43 -6.89
N PRO A 207 2.75 -17.34 -6.29
CA PRO A 207 2.96 -17.30 -4.84
C PRO A 207 1.65 -17.51 -4.06
N LYS A 208 1.75 -18.14 -2.89
CA LYS A 208 0.65 -18.23 -1.91
C LYS A 208 0.55 -16.88 -1.19
N ILE A 209 -0.42 -16.06 -1.56
CA ILE A 209 -0.57 -14.68 -1.07
C ILE A 209 -1.81 -14.51 -0.20
N VAL A 210 -1.68 -13.62 0.78
CA VAL A 210 -2.80 -13.04 1.54
C VAL A 210 -2.92 -11.59 1.12
N GLN A 211 -4.14 -11.09 0.94
CA GLN A 211 -4.35 -9.71 0.52
C GLN A 211 -5.36 -8.99 1.41
N ILE A 212 -5.25 -7.66 1.50
CA ILE A 212 -6.21 -6.78 2.17
C ILE A 212 -6.84 -5.81 1.17
N GLN A 213 -8.11 -5.50 1.42
CA GLN A 213 -8.85 -4.47 0.67
C GLN A 213 -9.68 -3.63 1.64
N ASP A 214 -9.55 -2.32 1.58
CA ASP A 214 -10.47 -1.40 2.25
C ASP A 214 -11.77 -1.28 1.44
N LEU A 215 -12.93 -1.25 2.12
CA LEU A 215 -14.24 -1.28 1.48
C LEU A 215 -14.92 0.10 1.45
N GLY A 216 -14.16 1.17 1.21
CA GLY A 216 -14.68 2.53 1.18
C GLY A 216 -14.89 3.11 2.58
N SER A 217 -14.00 2.74 3.51
CA SER A 217 -14.10 3.12 4.91
C SER A 217 -13.85 4.61 5.13
N MET A 218 -14.45 5.18 6.18
CA MET A 218 -14.31 6.63 6.45
C MET A 218 -12.95 6.98 7.04
N CYS A 219 -12.48 6.22 8.05
CA CYS A 219 -11.19 6.49 8.69
C CYS A 219 -9.99 5.89 7.93
N GLY A 220 -10.24 5.01 6.94
CA GLY A 220 -9.22 4.32 6.17
C GLY A 220 -8.70 3.07 6.87
N THR A 221 -8.01 2.24 6.09
CA THR A 221 -7.20 1.11 6.56
C THR A 221 -5.76 1.41 6.19
N TYR A 222 -4.82 1.19 7.11
CA TYR A 222 -3.42 1.52 6.87
C TYR A 222 -2.50 0.34 7.15
N LEU A 223 -1.38 0.26 6.44
CA LEU A 223 -0.29 -0.69 6.67
C LEU A 223 0.90 0.03 7.29
N ARG A 224 1.57 -0.63 8.24
CA ARG A 224 2.78 -0.09 8.85
C ARG A 224 3.93 -0.03 7.86
N ILE A 225 4.65 1.08 7.87
CA ILE A 225 5.95 1.22 7.25
C ILE A 225 6.99 0.87 8.30
N PHE A 226 7.92 -0.02 7.97
CA PHE A 226 8.97 -0.44 8.89
C PHE A 226 10.25 0.32 8.65
N LYS A 227 11.08 0.44 9.69
CA LYS A 227 12.38 1.12 9.59
C LYS A 227 13.30 0.48 8.54
N GLN A 228 13.32 -0.85 8.49
CA GLN A 228 14.25 -1.65 7.66
C GLN A 228 13.73 -1.87 6.24
N LYS A 229 12.43 -1.64 6.00
CA LYS A 229 11.77 -1.92 4.73
C LYS A 229 11.25 -0.61 4.13
N PRO A 230 12.01 0.03 3.23
CA PRO A 230 11.58 1.27 2.62
C PRO A 230 10.29 1.09 1.82
N CYS A 231 9.41 2.08 1.86
CA CYS A 231 8.20 2.14 1.06
C CYS A 231 8.39 3.15 -0.07
N LEU A 232 8.19 2.72 -1.32
CA LEU A 232 8.21 3.61 -2.48
C LEU A 232 6.98 4.52 -2.46
N LEU A 233 7.22 5.82 -2.54
CA LEU A 233 6.18 6.82 -2.59
C LEU A 233 5.59 6.88 -4.00
N GLN A 234 4.27 7.03 -4.09
CA GLN A 234 3.55 7.23 -5.35
C GLN A 234 2.59 8.41 -5.21
N LYS A 235 2.26 9.03 -6.34
CA LYS A 235 1.26 10.11 -6.40
C LYS A 235 -0.08 9.61 -5.82
N ASP A 236 -0.79 10.51 -5.14
CA ASP A 236 -2.13 10.28 -4.55
C ASP A 236 -2.17 9.26 -3.40
N GLN A 237 -1.02 8.75 -2.96
CA GLN A 237 -0.90 7.98 -1.71
C GLN A 237 -1.04 8.90 -0.50
N LYS A 238 -1.63 8.34 0.56
CA LYS A 238 -1.86 9.00 1.84
C LYS A 238 -1.13 8.27 2.96
N PHE A 239 -0.57 9.03 3.88
CA PHE A 239 0.22 8.53 5.00
C PHE A 239 -0.33 9.09 6.31
N SER A 240 -0.40 8.26 7.35
CA SER A 240 -0.73 8.68 8.71
C SER A 240 0.55 8.71 9.55
N VAL A 241 0.77 9.83 10.22
CA VAL A 241 1.87 10.05 11.16
C VAL A 241 1.29 10.48 12.50
N GLY A 242 1.39 9.61 13.51
CA GLY A 242 0.71 9.82 14.80
C GLY A 242 -0.79 9.50 14.76
N SER A 243 -1.57 10.18 15.61
CA SER A 243 -3.00 9.87 15.82
C SER A 243 -3.95 10.62 14.89
N ALA A 244 -3.66 11.89 14.61
CA ALA A 244 -4.57 12.82 13.92
C ALA A 244 -3.85 13.71 12.90
N THR A 245 -2.71 13.24 12.40
CA THR A 245 -1.93 13.96 11.39
C THR A 245 -1.66 13.01 10.23
N TRP A 246 -1.81 13.54 9.02
CA TRP A 246 -1.58 12.80 7.79
C TRP A 246 -0.95 13.72 6.75
N PHE A 247 -0.38 13.11 5.73
CA PHE A 247 0.03 13.82 4.53
C PHE A 247 -0.28 13.00 3.30
N ASN A 248 -0.47 13.67 2.17
CA ASN A 248 -0.66 13.04 0.88
C ASN A 248 0.41 13.49 -0.12
N ILE A 249 0.77 12.59 -1.03
CA ILE A 249 1.71 12.89 -2.11
C ILE A 249 0.93 13.57 -3.24
N VAL A 250 1.21 14.85 -3.48
CA VAL A 250 0.53 15.67 -4.50
C VAL A 250 1.22 15.53 -5.85
N PHE A 251 2.54 15.44 -5.83
CA PHE A 251 3.38 15.34 -7.02
C PHE A 251 4.60 14.47 -6.71
N ASN A 252 4.97 13.62 -7.65
CA ASN A 252 6.11 12.73 -7.53
C ASN A 252 6.75 12.57 -8.90
N HIS A 253 7.92 13.16 -9.07
CA HIS A 253 8.74 13.08 -10.26
C HIS A 253 10.07 12.44 -9.89
N THR A 254 10.45 11.42 -10.68
CA THR A 254 11.70 10.69 -10.52
C THR A 254 12.75 11.22 -11.48
N TYR A 255 14.02 10.87 -11.26
CA TYR A 255 15.08 11.24 -12.18
C TYR A 255 14.85 10.64 -13.57
N ASN A 256 15.06 11.45 -14.61
CA ASN A 256 15.18 11.01 -15.99
C ASN A 256 16.27 11.83 -16.68
N SER A 257 17.30 11.17 -17.21
CA SER A 257 18.47 11.79 -17.83
C SER A 257 18.21 12.44 -19.19
N GLU A 258 17.07 12.17 -19.82
CA GLU A 258 16.71 12.74 -21.13
C GLU A 258 16.06 14.13 -21.00
N LEU A 259 15.78 14.56 -19.78
CA LEU A 259 15.10 15.81 -19.48
C LEU A 259 16.04 17.01 -19.36
N LYS A 260 15.47 18.22 -19.32
CA LYS A 260 16.23 19.49 -19.31
C LYS A 260 17.06 19.65 -18.05
N GLN A 261 18.28 20.19 -18.20
CA GLN A 261 19.11 20.57 -17.05
C GLN A 261 18.52 21.80 -16.33
N ARG A 262 18.94 22.03 -15.07
CA ARG A 262 18.54 23.23 -14.31
C ARG A 262 18.92 24.50 -15.07
N ASP A 263 17.95 25.36 -15.30
CA ASP A 263 18.12 26.66 -15.94
C ASP A 263 17.43 27.77 -15.13
N SER A 264 17.44 29.00 -15.66
CA SER A 264 16.79 30.15 -15.01
C SER A 264 15.28 30.00 -14.86
N GLU A 265 14.62 29.28 -15.79
CA GLU A 265 13.18 29.02 -15.71
C GLU A 265 12.87 28.14 -14.50
N TRP A 266 13.68 27.09 -14.25
CA TRP A 266 13.56 26.23 -13.07
C TRP A 266 13.62 27.02 -11.77
N PHE A 267 14.64 27.88 -11.61
CA PHE A 267 14.79 28.70 -10.40
C PHE A 267 13.63 29.70 -10.24
N SER A 268 13.14 30.27 -11.35
CA SER A 268 11.98 31.14 -11.36
C SER A 268 10.70 30.41 -10.89
N ILE A 269 10.49 29.15 -11.30
CA ILE A 269 9.37 28.32 -10.81
C ILE A 269 9.46 28.13 -9.30
N ILE A 270 10.63 27.73 -8.78
CA ILE A 270 10.84 27.51 -7.35
C ILE A 270 10.60 28.80 -6.55
N LYS A 271 11.14 29.93 -7.00
CA LYS A 271 10.90 31.23 -6.36
C LYS A 271 9.42 31.59 -6.35
N HIS A 272 8.71 31.34 -7.45
CA HIS A 272 7.29 31.61 -7.52
C HIS A 272 6.50 30.77 -6.51
N LEU A 273 6.77 29.46 -6.40
CA LEU A 273 6.14 28.56 -5.42
C LEU A 273 6.36 29.00 -3.95
N ILE A 274 7.55 29.52 -3.63
CA ILE A 274 7.86 30.10 -2.30
C ILE A 274 7.03 31.36 -2.02
N ASN A 275 6.77 32.15 -3.06
CA ASN A 275 6.10 33.45 -2.97
C ASN A 275 4.58 33.40 -3.18
N LEU A 276 4.01 32.21 -3.40
CA LEU A 276 2.57 32.04 -3.48
C LEU A 276 1.87 32.49 -2.19
N LYS A 277 0.57 32.77 -2.30
CA LYS A 277 -0.28 33.13 -1.16
C LYS A 277 -0.23 32.03 -0.10
N GLN A 278 -0.41 32.41 1.17
CA GLN A 278 -0.19 31.56 2.35
C GLN A 278 -0.74 30.13 2.24
N SER A 279 -1.96 29.92 1.75
CA SER A 279 -2.57 28.59 1.64
C SER A 279 -1.96 27.68 0.56
N GLN A 280 -1.18 28.25 -0.35
CA GLN A 280 -0.53 27.56 -1.47
C GLN A 280 0.99 27.66 -1.39
N LYS A 281 1.53 28.28 -0.33
CA LYS A 281 2.97 28.49 -0.16
C LYS A 281 3.67 27.17 0.07
N HIS A 282 4.77 26.95 -0.66
CA HIS A 282 5.62 25.79 -0.48
C HIS A 282 6.80 26.09 0.43
N GLU A 283 7.08 25.17 1.36
CA GLU A 283 8.38 25.08 2.04
C GLU A 283 9.30 24.17 1.20
N ILE A 284 10.42 24.73 0.76
CA ILE A 284 11.34 24.06 -0.18
C ILE A 284 12.53 23.48 0.57
N HIS A 285 12.75 22.18 0.40
CA HIS A 285 13.81 21.41 1.04
C HIS A 285 14.81 20.94 -0.02
N MET A 286 16.05 21.44 0.07
CA MET A 286 17.14 21.13 -0.85
C MET A 286 18.45 21.07 -0.07
N ASN A 287 19.39 20.23 -0.52
CA ASN A 287 20.64 20.00 0.21
C ASN A 287 21.62 21.18 0.10
N ASP A 288 21.80 21.77 -1.10
CA ASP A 288 22.97 22.63 -1.34
C ASP A 288 22.67 24.05 -1.87
N ASN A 289 21.42 24.41 -2.22
CA ASN A 289 21.15 25.57 -3.10
C ASN A 289 20.02 26.53 -2.70
N GLN A 290 19.63 26.60 -1.42
CA GLN A 290 18.61 27.58 -0.99
C GLN A 290 18.99 29.04 -1.31
N LEU A 291 20.28 29.35 -1.38
CA LEU A 291 20.78 30.69 -1.67
C LEU A 291 20.52 31.12 -3.13
N LEU A 292 20.61 30.21 -4.11
CA LEU A 292 20.47 30.56 -5.53
C LEU A 292 19.03 30.90 -5.91
N ALA A 293 18.04 30.19 -5.37
CA ALA A 293 16.64 30.48 -5.63
C ALA A 293 16.24 31.89 -5.19
N ASN A 294 16.92 32.45 -4.18
CA ASN A 294 16.61 33.80 -3.69
C ASN A 294 17.07 34.92 -4.62
N ILE A 295 18.00 34.65 -5.54
CA ILE A 295 18.61 35.64 -6.44
C ILE A 295 17.71 35.93 -7.64
N PHE A 296 16.90 34.97 -8.07
CA PHE A 296 16.06 35.12 -9.26
C PHE A 296 14.69 35.71 -8.91
N GLU A 297 14.25 36.66 -9.72
CA GLU A 297 12.85 37.12 -9.72
C GLU A 297 12.01 36.22 -10.64
N PRO A 298 10.74 35.94 -10.30
CA PRO A 298 9.88 35.15 -11.16
C PRO A 298 9.69 35.81 -12.53
N LEU A 299 9.92 35.05 -13.60
CA LEU A 299 9.59 35.44 -14.97
C LEU A 299 8.08 35.71 -15.10
N ASP A 300 7.71 36.69 -15.91
CA ASP A 300 6.29 37.06 -16.09
C ASP A 300 5.46 35.92 -16.70
N SER A 301 6.08 35.07 -17.53
CA SER A 301 5.46 33.85 -18.08
C SER A 301 5.07 32.83 -17.01
N ILE A 302 5.73 32.85 -15.85
CA ILE A 302 5.49 31.91 -14.74
C ILE A 302 4.41 32.43 -13.78
N LYS A 303 4.31 33.75 -13.58
CA LYS A 303 3.40 34.36 -12.59
C LYS A 303 1.93 34.06 -12.82
N ASN A 304 1.53 33.76 -14.05
CA ASN A 304 0.15 33.49 -14.44
C ASN A 304 -0.21 32.00 -14.45
N LEU A 305 0.75 31.12 -14.18
CA LEU A 305 0.54 29.66 -14.23
C LEU A 305 -0.13 29.15 -12.95
N THR A 306 -0.96 28.11 -13.10
CA THR A 306 -1.52 27.43 -11.93
C THR A 306 -0.46 26.55 -11.26
N VAL A 307 -0.68 26.18 -10.00
CA VAL A 307 0.23 25.26 -9.28
C VAL A 307 0.41 23.93 -10.03
N SER A 308 -0.65 23.44 -10.67
CA SER A 308 -0.58 22.22 -11.48
C SER A 308 0.33 22.40 -12.70
N ASP A 309 0.24 23.54 -13.38
CA ASP A 309 1.10 23.87 -14.53
C ASP A 309 2.56 24.00 -14.11
N LEU A 310 2.81 24.60 -12.93
CA LEU A 310 4.16 24.70 -12.36
C LEU A 310 4.75 23.31 -12.08
N TYR A 311 3.98 22.38 -11.52
CA TYR A 311 4.45 21.00 -11.32
C TYR A 311 4.72 20.28 -12.64
N LYS A 312 3.87 20.49 -13.65
CA LYS A 312 4.10 19.95 -15.00
C LYS A 312 5.41 20.48 -15.58
N LYS A 313 5.68 21.78 -15.46
CA LYS A 313 6.97 22.35 -15.87
C LYS A 313 8.14 21.76 -15.08
N LEU A 314 8.00 21.55 -13.77
CA LEU A 314 9.04 20.90 -12.96
C LEU A 314 9.35 19.48 -13.41
N SER A 315 8.37 18.72 -13.95
CA SER A 315 8.62 17.40 -14.53
C SER A 315 9.39 17.41 -15.86
N GLU A 316 9.63 18.57 -16.46
CA GLU A 316 10.45 18.68 -17.68
C GLU A 316 11.96 18.63 -17.39
N TYR A 317 12.35 18.60 -16.11
CA TYR A 317 13.74 18.67 -15.68
C TYR A 317 14.26 17.32 -15.16
N GLN A 318 15.55 17.08 -15.38
CA GLN A 318 16.28 15.89 -14.89
C GLN A 318 16.57 15.94 -13.38
N ILE A 319 15.54 16.20 -12.57
CA ILE A 319 15.65 16.44 -11.13
C ILE A 319 14.51 15.72 -10.41
N PRO A 320 14.77 14.82 -9.46
CA PRO A 320 13.71 14.23 -8.67
C PRO A 320 13.02 15.29 -7.81
N ILE A 321 11.69 15.30 -7.81
CA ILE A 321 10.89 16.27 -7.06
C ILE A 321 9.73 15.55 -6.40
N LEU A 322 9.55 15.77 -5.10
CA LEU A 322 8.42 15.26 -4.35
C LEU A 322 7.68 16.42 -3.69
N VAL A 323 6.36 16.48 -3.87
CA VAL A 323 5.51 17.45 -3.17
C VAL A 323 4.55 16.70 -2.27
N VAL A 324 4.58 17.03 -0.98
CA VAL A 324 3.66 16.50 0.02
C VAL A 324 2.81 17.61 0.60
N LYS A 325 1.57 17.29 0.93
CA LYS A 325 0.64 18.19 1.62
C LYS A 325 0.27 17.59 2.97
N LEU A 326 0.65 18.26 4.05
CA LEU A 326 0.34 17.89 5.42
C LEU A 326 -0.99 18.48 5.87
N GLN A 327 -1.70 17.71 6.70
CA GLN A 327 -2.98 18.07 7.28
C GLN A 327 -3.12 17.44 8.67
N GLY A 328 -3.97 18.03 9.51
CA GLY A 328 -4.29 17.52 10.83
C GLY A 328 -3.60 18.28 11.96
N GLN A 329 -3.57 17.66 13.14
CA GLN A 329 -3.15 18.35 14.37
C GLN A 329 -1.65 18.71 14.35
N GLY A 330 -1.33 19.93 14.77
CA GLY A 330 0.05 20.40 14.93
C GLY A 330 0.74 20.85 13.64
N VAL A 331 0.07 20.77 12.49
CA VAL A 331 0.56 21.29 11.21
C VAL A 331 0.34 22.79 11.14
N ASP A 332 1.38 23.56 10.83
CA ASP A 332 1.24 24.97 10.50
C ASP A 332 0.63 25.10 9.10
N ILE A 333 -0.54 25.74 9.02
CA ILE A 333 -1.31 25.91 7.78
C ILE A 333 -0.48 26.64 6.71
N ASN A 334 0.42 27.55 7.12
CA ASN A 334 1.29 28.29 6.20
C ASN A 334 2.47 27.47 5.66
N LYS A 335 2.68 26.27 6.22
CA LYS A 335 3.77 25.33 5.89
C LYS A 335 3.22 23.95 5.55
N ALA A 336 1.94 23.87 5.16
CA ALA A 336 1.29 22.60 4.89
C ALA A 336 1.83 21.93 3.64
N ILE A 337 2.35 22.69 2.66
CA ILE A 337 2.86 22.12 1.40
C ILE A 337 4.39 22.15 1.42
N ASN A 338 5.00 20.99 1.23
CA ASN A 338 6.45 20.81 1.29
C ASN A 338 6.95 20.21 -0.01
N LEU A 339 7.95 20.82 -0.63
CA LEU A 339 8.59 20.34 -1.85
C LEU A 339 10.02 19.93 -1.53
N PHE A 340 10.32 18.65 -1.73
CA PHE A 340 11.65 18.08 -1.58
C PHE A 340 12.30 17.97 -2.96
N VAL A 341 13.56 18.38 -3.05
CA VAL A 341 14.35 18.26 -4.28
C VAL A 341 15.45 17.24 -4.08
N GLY A 342 15.45 16.26 -4.98
CA GLY A 342 16.42 15.17 -5.04
C GLY A 342 17.81 15.61 -5.49
N ASN A 343 18.81 14.83 -5.09
CA ASN A 343 20.11 14.79 -5.72
C ASN A 343 20.03 13.76 -6.86
N CYS A 344 20.60 14.12 -8.01
CA CYS A 344 20.62 13.29 -9.20
C CYS A 344 21.80 12.32 -9.19
N GLU A 345 22.91 12.71 -8.54
CA GLU A 345 24.19 11.99 -8.60
C GLU A 345 24.34 10.94 -7.50
N THR A 346 23.70 11.14 -6.36
CA THR A 346 23.77 10.24 -5.20
C THR A 346 22.41 10.14 -4.52
N ASP A 347 22.25 9.14 -3.64
CA ASP A 347 21.13 9.12 -2.67
C ASP A 347 21.06 10.47 -1.95
N THR A 348 19.87 11.07 -1.87
CA THR A 348 19.72 12.29 -1.06
C THR A 348 19.92 11.98 0.41
N THR A 349 20.44 12.97 1.13
CA THR A 349 20.30 13.03 2.58
C THR A 349 18.83 12.93 3.00
N ASP A 350 18.60 12.32 4.16
CA ASP A 350 17.26 12.15 4.70
C ASP A 350 16.60 13.49 5.02
N PHE A 351 15.39 13.68 4.50
CA PHE A 351 14.46 14.70 4.96
C PHE A 351 13.65 14.14 6.12
N PHE A 352 13.85 14.68 7.32
CA PHE A 352 13.15 14.21 8.51
C PHE A 352 11.83 14.94 8.73
N VAL A 353 10.81 14.16 9.07
CA VAL A 353 9.50 14.65 9.53
C VAL A 353 9.31 14.24 10.99
N GLY A 354 8.84 15.15 11.84
CA GLY A 354 8.56 14.84 13.25
C GLY A 354 8.36 16.09 14.10
N ARG A 355 8.24 15.93 15.43
CA ARG A 355 8.05 17.07 16.34
C ARG A 355 9.34 17.79 16.76
N GLY A 356 10.50 17.18 16.52
CA GLY A 356 11.81 17.76 16.77
C GLY A 356 12.00 19.09 16.02
N ALA A 357 12.74 20.02 16.61
CA ALA A 357 13.04 21.31 15.99
C ALA A 357 14.08 21.19 14.87
N GLU A 358 14.87 20.13 14.90
CA GLU A 358 15.90 19.75 13.95
C GLU A 358 15.37 19.02 12.70
N ASN A 359 14.05 18.95 12.52
CA ASN A 359 13.43 18.32 11.36
C ASN A 359 13.24 19.31 10.22
N ASN A 360 13.35 18.81 9.00
CA ASN A 360 12.96 19.54 7.80
C ASN A 360 11.49 19.93 7.88
N VAL A 361 10.62 18.97 8.25
CA VAL A 361 9.19 19.23 8.48
C VAL A 361 8.86 19.03 9.96
N LYS A 362 8.67 20.15 10.66
CA LYS A 362 8.28 20.15 12.07
C LYS A 362 6.76 20.09 12.23
N ILE A 363 6.29 19.14 13.03
CA ILE A 363 4.87 19.01 13.38
C ILE A 363 4.70 19.14 14.89
N ASN A 364 3.94 20.13 15.33
CA ASN A 364 3.73 20.45 16.75
C ASN A 364 2.64 19.56 17.38
N SER A 365 2.86 18.24 17.41
CA SER A 365 1.96 17.27 18.05
C SER A 365 2.69 16.32 18.99
N ASN A 366 2.10 16.06 20.16
CA ASN A 366 2.65 15.12 21.14
C ASN A 366 2.48 13.65 20.73
N THR A 367 1.59 13.37 19.79
CA THR A 367 1.40 12.02 19.24
C THR A 367 2.38 11.70 18.11
N ILE A 368 3.32 12.60 17.83
CA ILE A 368 4.36 12.42 16.81
C ILE A 368 5.71 12.30 17.50
N SER A 369 6.53 11.35 17.05
CA SER A 369 7.88 11.15 17.59
C SER A 369 8.78 12.34 17.24
N ARG A 370 9.89 12.52 18.00
CA ARG A 370 10.87 13.58 17.67
C ARG A 370 11.36 13.45 16.23
N LYS A 371 11.64 12.23 15.80
CA LYS A 371 11.93 11.81 14.43
C LYS A 371 10.93 10.72 14.07
N GLN A 372 9.90 11.06 13.31
CA GLN A 372 8.76 10.18 13.03
C GLN A 372 9.01 9.32 11.80
N CYS A 373 9.47 9.94 10.72
CA CYS A 373 9.87 9.24 9.51
C CYS A 373 10.95 10.04 8.78
N ARG A 374 11.60 9.35 7.84
CA ARG A 374 12.60 9.93 6.94
C ARG A 374 12.18 9.66 5.50
N ILE A 375 12.32 10.69 4.66
CA ILE A 375 12.01 10.66 3.24
C ILE A 375 13.30 10.95 2.49
N LYS A 376 13.62 10.15 1.46
CA LYS A 376 14.76 10.42 0.58
C LYS A 376 14.49 9.93 -0.83
N TYR A 377 15.13 10.53 -1.81
CA TYR A 377 15.31 9.95 -3.12
C TYR A 377 16.41 8.90 -3.07
N SER A 378 16.13 7.70 -3.56
CA SER A 378 17.09 6.60 -3.63
C SER A 378 17.43 6.28 -5.08
N GLN A 379 18.71 6.04 -5.35
CA GLN A 379 19.16 5.47 -6.62
C GLN A 379 19.03 3.96 -6.63
N LYS A 380 19.21 3.29 -5.47
CA LYS A 380 19.03 1.85 -5.32
C LYS A 380 17.58 1.43 -5.63
N TYR A 381 16.63 2.24 -5.18
CA TYR A 381 15.21 2.11 -5.51
C TYR A 381 14.82 3.36 -6.30
N PRO A 382 14.94 3.37 -7.64
CA PRO A 382 14.92 4.59 -8.46
C PRO A 382 13.63 5.39 -8.26
N GLY A 383 13.63 6.30 -7.27
CA GLY A 383 12.41 6.90 -6.76
C GLY A 383 12.51 7.43 -5.33
N TRP A 384 11.45 8.11 -4.91
CA TRP A 384 11.30 8.60 -3.55
C TRP A 384 10.82 7.49 -2.62
N ILE A 385 11.52 7.30 -1.51
CA ILE A 385 11.20 6.31 -0.48
C ILE A 385 10.95 6.96 0.87
N ILE A 386 10.19 6.26 1.70
CA ILE A 386 9.96 6.60 3.10
C ILE A 386 10.30 5.42 4.01
N ASN A 387 10.92 5.72 5.16
CA ASN A 387 11.15 4.76 6.24
C ASN A 387 10.61 5.32 7.56
N ASP A 388 10.18 4.42 8.44
CA ASP A 388 9.76 4.80 9.79
C ASP A 388 10.95 5.09 10.71
N GLY A 389 10.80 6.12 11.54
CA GLY A 389 11.76 6.50 12.58
C GLY A 389 13.15 6.93 12.07
N LEU A 390 14.14 6.75 12.94
CA LEU A 390 15.57 6.87 12.66
C LEU A 390 16.16 5.52 12.22
N GLU A 391 17.44 5.47 11.85
CA GLU A 391 18.11 4.22 11.46
C GLU A 391 18.27 3.24 12.64
N ASP A 392 18.42 3.74 13.85
CA ASP A 392 18.57 2.96 15.07
C ASP A 392 17.21 2.63 15.71
N ARG A 393 16.21 3.51 15.55
CA ARG A 393 14.97 3.44 16.33
C ARG A 393 13.70 3.70 15.52
N GLU A 394 12.69 2.87 15.71
CA GLU A 394 11.34 3.09 15.16
C GLU A 394 10.58 4.21 15.87
N SER A 395 9.60 4.78 15.19
CA SER A 395 8.74 5.79 15.80
C SER A 395 7.76 5.16 16.80
N ALA A 396 7.38 5.91 17.84
CA ALA A 396 6.56 5.38 18.93
C ALA A 396 5.15 4.96 18.50
N ASN A 397 4.55 5.71 17.55
CA ASN A 397 3.18 5.47 17.08
C ASN A 397 3.13 4.89 15.67
N GLY A 398 4.29 4.52 15.10
CA GLY A 398 4.43 4.04 13.73
C GLY A 398 4.12 5.09 12.66
N THR A 399 4.65 4.86 11.47
CA THR A 399 4.28 5.56 10.24
C THR A 399 3.49 4.60 9.38
N TRP A 400 2.36 5.06 8.83
CA TRP A 400 1.39 4.17 8.21
C TRP A 400 1.03 4.66 6.81
N ILE A 401 0.96 3.76 5.83
CA ILE A 401 0.47 4.04 4.48
C ILE A 401 -0.98 3.59 4.34
N SER A 402 -1.83 4.45 3.78
CA SER A 402 -3.23 4.15 3.50
C SER A 402 -3.32 3.10 2.39
N VAL A 403 -4.19 2.10 2.58
CA VAL A 403 -4.54 1.12 1.55
C VAL A 403 -5.36 1.78 0.43
N GLN A 404 -6.09 2.85 0.73
CA GLN A 404 -6.84 3.66 -0.24
C GLN A 404 -6.00 4.83 -0.76
N THR A 405 -6.20 5.20 -2.03
CA THR A 405 -5.79 6.52 -2.53
C THR A 405 -6.66 7.63 -1.96
N ALA A 406 -6.20 8.88 -2.06
CA ALA A 406 -6.99 10.05 -1.65
C ALA A 406 -8.36 10.09 -2.37
N GLU A 407 -8.36 9.86 -3.68
CA GLU A 407 -9.58 9.81 -4.50
C GLU A 407 -10.53 8.70 -4.07
N GLN A 408 -10.01 7.49 -3.82
CA GLN A 408 -10.82 6.35 -3.38
C GLN A 408 -11.53 6.62 -2.05
N GLN A 409 -10.83 7.28 -1.12
CA GLN A 409 -11.40 7.65 0.17
C GLN A 409 -12.51 8.72 0.03
N GLU A 410 -12.31 9.73 -0.82
CA GLU A 410 -13.30 10.78 -1.09
C GLU A 410 -14.56 10.22 -1.73
N GLN A 411 -14.40 9.32 -2.70
CA GLN A 411 -15.50 8.65 -3.41
C GLN A 411 -16.11 7.47 -2.62
N LYS A 412 -15.48 7.06 -1.50
CA LYS A 412 -15.86 5.91 -0.67
C LYS A 412 -15.98 4.62 -1.47
N ILE A 413 -15.02 4.40 -2.37
CA ILE A 413 -14.93 3.18 -3.17
C ILE A 413 -13.91 2.21 -2.58
N GLU A 414 -14.01 0.94 -2.99
CA GLU A 414 -13.09 -0.11 -2.54
C GLU A 414 -11.66 0.20 -3.03
N SER A 415 -10.66 -0.12 -2.21
CA SER A 415 -9.26 0.01 -2.61
C SER A 415 -8.85 -1.09 -3.58
N ASN A 416 -7.62 -1.01 -4.10
CA ASN A 416 -6.97 -2.16 -4.71
C ASN A 416 -6.65 -3.24 -3.65
N LEU A 417 -6.45 -4.47 -4.09
CA LEU A 417 -5.94 -5.57 -3.25
C LEU A 417 -4.44 -5.36 -3.01
N ILE A 418 -4.05 -5.25 -1.74
CA ILE A 418 -2.65 -5.12 -1.33
C ILE A 418 -2.19 -6.41 -0.67
N GLN A 419 -1.05 -6.95 -1.08
CA GLN A 419 -0.48 -8.15 -0.47
C GLN A 419 -0.02 -7.88 0.96
N ILE A 420 -0.39 -8.79 1.88
CA ILE A 420 0.08 -8.85 3.25
C ILE A 420 1.24 -9.84 3.33
N GLN A 421 2.29 -9.43 4.03
CA GLN A 421 3.45 -10.25 4.37
C GLN A 421 3.41 -10.69 5.84
N HIS A 422 4.28 -11.66 6.17
CA HIS A 422 4.45 -12.11 7.54
C HIS A 422 5.00 -10.94 8.39
N ASN A 423 4.41 -10.73 9.57
CA ASN A 423 4.64 -9.62 10.49
C ASN A 423 4.15 -8.23 10.03
N ASP A 424 3.38 -8.13 8.94
CA ASP A 424 2.74 -6.85 8.62
C ASP A 424 1.73 -6.46 9.70
N GLU A 425 1.61 -5.14 9.93
CA GLU A 425 0.66 -4.57 10.88
C GLU A 425 -0.36 -3.70 10.13
N ILE A 426 -1.64 -3.93 10.42
CA ILE A 426 -2.76 -3.20 9.85
C ILE A 426 -3.35 -2.29 10.93
N LYS A 427 -3.46 -0.98 10.65
CA LYS A 427 -4.12 -0.01 11.53
C LYS A 427 -5.52 0.32 11.02
N ILE A 428 -6.49 0.22 11.93
CA ILE A 428 -7.88 0.67 11.75
C ILE A 428 -8.23 1.53 12.96
N SER A 429 -8.32 2.85 12.78
CA SER A 429 -8.46 3.78 13.90
C SER A 429 -7.31 3.58 14.92
N ASP A 430 -7.63 3.31 16.19
CA ASP A 430 -6.66 3.06 17.27
C ASP A 430 -6.29 1.57 17.44
N PHE A 431 -6.81 0.70 16.58
CA PHE A 431 -6.55 -0.73 16.62
C PHE A 431 -5.43 -1.09 15.66
N ILE A 432 -4.52 -1.95 16.13
CA ILE A 432 -3.47 -2.55 15.31
C ILE A 432 -3.73 -4.05 15.25
N LEU A 433 -3.76 -4.60 14.04
CA LEU A 433 -3.86 -6.03 13.79
C LEU A 433 -2.51 -6.52 13.26
N LYS A 434 -1.77 -7.26 14.07
CA LYS A 434 -0.51 -7.89 13.66
C LYS A 434 -0.80 -9.21 12.95
N MET A 435 -0.26 -9.39 11.76
CA MET A 435 -0.49 -10.54 10.88
C MET A 435 0.70 -11.50 10.90
N GLU A 436 0.51 -12.73 11.35
CA GLU A 436 1.54 -13.76 11.36
C GLU A 436 1.10 -14.94 10.48
N LEU A 437 1.83 -15.12 9.38
CA LEU A 437 1.55 -16.12 8.34
C LEU A 437 2.36 -17.41 8.60
N PHE A 438 1.71 -18.56 8.77
CA PHE A 438 2.34 -19.86 9.02
C PHE A 438 2.06 -20.86 7.89
N LYS A 439 3.12 -21.45 7.32
CA LYS A 439 3.03 -22.41 6.22
C LYS A 439 2.64 -23.84 6.65
N GLY A 440 2.56 -24.11 7.95
CA GLY A 440 2.41 -25.47 8.50
C GLY A 440 3.71 -26.29 8.44
N THR A 441 3.71 -27.44 9.12
CA THR A 441 4.79 -28.43 9.04
C THR A 441 4.71 -29.15 7.69
N LYS A 442 5.80 -29.18 6.92
CA LYS A 442 5.84 -29.91 5.65
C LYS A 442 5.71 -31.41 5.93
N GLU A 443 4.78 -32.08 5.25
CA GLU A 443 4.85 -33.53 5.10
C GLU A 443 6.16 -33.88 4.35
N GLY A 444 6.74 -35.05 4.63
CA GLY A 444 8.04 -35.45 4.10
C GLY A 444 8.14 -35.26 2.57
N ILE A 445 9.26 -34.66 2.13
CA ILE A 445 9.52 -34.28 0.72
C ILE A 445 9.26 -35.44 -0.26
N GLY A 446 9.59 -36.68 0.14
CA GLY A 446 9.38 -37.88 -0.68
C GLY A 446 7.92 -38.15 -1.06
N HIS A 447 6.96 -37.86 -0.16
CA HIS A 447 5.54 -38.05 -0.45
C HIS A 447 5.02 -37.04 -1.48
N THR A 448 5.53 -35.80 -1.41
CA THR A 448 5.12 -34.70 -2.30
C THR A 448 5.65 -34.89 -3.73
N ILE A 449 6.89 -35.37 -3.87
CA ILE A 449 7.50 -35.61 -5.19
C ILE A 449 6.80 -36.76 -5.91
N ASN A 450 6.52 -37.87 -5.21
CA ASN A 450 5.81 -39.00 -5.81
C ASN A 450 4.42 -38.58 -6.30
N LYS A 451 3.70 -37.73 -5.55
CA LYS A 451 2.41 -37.20 -5.98
C LYS A 451 2.51 -36.29 -7.22
N PHE A 452 3.52 -35.42 -7.29
CA PHE A 452 3.76 -34.53 -8.45
C PHE A 452 4.05 -35.28 -9.75
N LEU A 453 4.59 -36.50 -9.68
CA LEU A 453 4.96 -37.28 -10.86
C LEU A 453 3.85 -38.21 -11.36
N HIS A 454 2.83 -38.45 -10.55
CA HIS A 454 1.79 -39.42 -10.82
C HIS A 454 0.39 -38.80 -11.02
N ASP A 455 0.26 -37.50 -10.78
CA ASP A 455 -0.88 -36.63 -11.19
C ASP A 455 -0.46 -35.76 -12.39
#